data_AF-A0A1X7UAJ7-F1
#
_entry.id   AF-A0A1X7UAJ7-F1
#
_cell.length_a   1.000
_cell.length_b   1.000
_cell.length_c   1.000
_cell.angle_alpha   90.00
_cell.angle_beta   90.00
_cell.angle_gamma   90.00
#
_symmetry.space_group_name_H-M   'P 1'
#
loop_
_entity.id
_entity.type
_entity.pdbx_description
1 polymer ?
#
loop_
_entity_poly.entity_id
_entity_poly.type
_entity_poly.pdbx_seq_one_letter_code
_entity_poly.pdbx_strand_id
1 'polypeptide(L)'
;MAGGRRKPMNLEMEENFLGWISELRANNLRVMRSQIQTKALELRDDADFQAGRGLLERFFERHSLSLHPRTTVSQRLPTDLEPQVTFFIMHTRQLRNQKKYPLHLIGNMDETPLWMDLPG
;
A
#
# COMPACT_ATOMS: atom_id res chain seq x y z
N MET A 1 -11.11 -26.36 31.58
CA MET A 1 -10.04 -25.77 30.74
C MET A 1 -10.44 -24.34 30.42
N ALA A 2 -9.73 -23.35 30.98
CA ALA A 2 -10.03 -21.94 30.74
C ALA A 2 -9.55 -21.57 29.33
N GLY A 3 -10.48 -21.20 28.44
CA GLY A 3 -10.13 -20.74 27.10
C GLY A 3 -9.31 -19.47 27.20
N GLY A 4 -8.03 -19.55 26.83
CA GLY A 4 -7.10 -18.41 26.83
C GLY A 4 -7.52 -17.37 25.79
N ARG A 5 -8.44 -16.49 26.17
CA ARG A 5 -8.70 -15.26 25.41
C ARG A 5 -7.46 -14.38 25.55
N ARG A 6 -6.69 -14.27 24.47
CA ARG A 6 -5.66 -13.22 24.34
C ARG A 6 -6.34 -11.87 24.57
N LYS A 7 -5.80 -11.06 25.49
CA LYS A 7 -6.35 -9.73 25.78
C LYS A 7 -6.29 -8.87 24.50
N PRO A 8 -7.41 -8.23 24.11
CA PRO A 8 -7.40 -7.25 23.04
C PRO A 8 -6.60 -6.01 23.46
N MET A 9 -6.23 -5.19 22.47
CA MET A 9 -5.68 -3.85 22.68
C MET A 9 -6.67 -3.02 23.53
N ASN A 10 -6.17 -2.20 24.46
CA ASN A 10 -7.00 -1.21 25.13
C ASN A 10 -7.40 -0.11 24.13
N LEU A 11 -8.51 0.60 24.37
CA LEU A 11 -9.06 1.62 23.47
C LEU A 11 -8.02 2.70 23.10
N GLU A 12 -7.31 3.24 24.10
CA GLU A 12 -6.29 4.27 23.88
C GLU A 12 -5.13 3.76 23.01
N MET A 13 -4.68 2.53 23.26
CA MET A 13 -3.65 1.86 22.46
C MET A 13 -4.14 1.62 21.02
N GLU A 14 -5.42 1.26 20.86
CA GLU A 14 -6.06 1.00 19.57
C GLU A 14 -6.18 2.28 18.73
N GLU A 15 -6.60 3.39 19.34
CA GLU A 15 -6.70 4.71 18.69
C GLU A 15 -5.33 5.25 18.26
N ASN A 16 -4.34 5.19 19.15
CA ASN A 16 -2.97 5.61 18.85
C ASN A 16 -2.36 4.80 17.70
N PHE A 17 -2.64 3.49 17.68
CA PHE A 17 -2.15 2.61 16.64
C PHE A 17 -2.83 2.83 15.30
N LEU A 18 -4.15 3.08 15.30
CA LEU A 18 -4.90 3.44 14.10
C LEU A 18 -4.42 4.78 13.52
N GLY A 19 -4.19 5.78 14.38
CA GLY A 19 -3.66 7.09 13.99
C GLY A 19 -2.31 6.96 13.30
N TRP A 20 -1.38 6.21 13.89
CA TRP A 20 -0.05 5.97 13.31
C TRP A 20 -0.12 5.26 11.93
N ILE A 21 -0.96 4.23 11.78
CA ILE A 21 -1.13 3.55 10.47
C ILE A 21 -1.73 4.52 9.45
N SER A 22 -2.69 5.35 9.86
CA SER A 22 -3.37 6.32 8.99
C SER A 22 -2.40 7.40 8.51
N GLU A 23 -1.54 7.93 9.38
CA GLU A 23 -0.50 8.89 9.03
C GLU A 23 0.51 8.31 8.03
N LEU A 24 1.00 7.09 8.26
CA LEU A 24 1.92 6.44 7.32
C LEU A 24 1.28 6.24 5.95
N ARG A 25 0.01 5.83 5.91
CA ARG A 25 -0.75 5.66 4.67
C ARG A 25 -1.01 6.99 3.97
N ALA A 26 -1.29 8.06 4.70
CA ALA A 26 -1.46 9.41 4.15
C ALA A 26 -0.17 9.93 3.49
N ASN A 27 0.97 9.56 4.05
CA ASN A 27 2.29 9.89 3.51
C ASN A 27 2.78 8.90 2.41
N ASN A 28 1.92 7.99 1.96
CA ASN A 28 2.24 6.93 0.99
C ASN A 28 3.45 6.07 1.40
N LEU A 29 3.71 5.95 2.70
CA LEU A 29 4.80 5.12 3.22
C LEU A 29 4.34 3.67 3.30
N ARG A 30 5.22 2.76 2.89
CA ARG A 30 5.00 1.32 3.01
C ARG A 30 4.98 0.95 4.50
N VAL A 31 3.90 0.30 4.92
CA VAL A 31 3.79 -0.25 6.28
C VAL A 31 3.95 -1.77 6.21
N MET A 32 5.08 -2.29 6.70
CA MET A 32 5.33 -3.73 6.79
C MET A 32 4.71 -4.33 8.06
N ARG A 33 4.31 -5.61 7.99
CA ARG A 33 3.79 -6.34 9.17
C ARG A 33 4.75 -6.33 10.36
N SER A 34 6.06 -6.43 10.12
CA SER A 34 7.07 -6.34 11.18
C SER A 34 7.05 -4.97 11.88
N GLN A 35 6.92 -3.87 11.13
CA GLN A 35 6.83 -2.53 11.70
C GLN A 35 5.57 -2.36 12.54
N ILE A 36 4.46 -2.93 12.07
CA ILE A 36 3.17 -2.95 12.78
C ILE A 36 3.32 -3.72 14.10
N GLN A 37 3.99 -4.87 14.10
CA GLN A 37 4.26 -5.64 15.33
C GLN A 37 5.15 -4.89 16.31
N THR A 38 6.25 -4.30 15.83
CA THR A 38 7.15 -3.50 16.66
C THR A 38 6.40 -2.33 17.29
N LYS A 39 5.61 -1.60 16.50
CA LYS A 39 4.84 -0.46 17.02
C LYS A 39 3.77 -0.88 18.04
N ALA A 40 3.10 -2.01 17.81
CA ALA A 40 2.16 -2.57 18.78
C ALA A 40 2.86 -2.99 20.09
N LEU A 41 4.11 -3.47 20.03
CA LEU A 41 4.89 -3.76 21.24
C LEU A 41 5.36 -2.47 21.93
N GLU A 42 5.68 -1.40 21.21
CA GLU A 42 6.03 -0.10 21.81
C GLU A 42 4.85 0.50 22.59
N LEU A 43 3.64 0.39 22.05
CA LEU A 43 2.42 0.94 22.65
C LEU A 43 1.83 0.04 23.74
N ARG A 44 2.51 -1.04 24.14
CA ARG A 44 1.96 -2.01 25.09
C ARG A 44 1.89 -1.43 26.51
N ASP A 45 0.71 -1.54 27.11
CA ASP A 45 0.52 -1.24 28.54
C ASP A 45 0.91 -2.43 29.44
N ASP A 46 0.79 -3.65 28.91
CA ASP A 46 1.03 -4.91 29.64
C ASP A 46 2.31 -5.59 29.11
N ALA A 47 3.18 -6.04 30.02
CA ALA A 47 4.41 -6.75 29.67
C ALA A 47 4.12 -8.13 29.03
N ASP A 48 2.96 -8.72 29.33
CA ASP A 48 2.51 -10.00 28.75
C ASP A 48 1.82 -9.82 27.39
N PHE A 49 1.72 -8.59 26.88
CA PHE A 49 1.09 -8.32 25.59
C PHE A 49 1.88 -8.95 24.43
N GLN A 50 1.20 -9.77 23.64
CA GLN A 50 1.78 -10.40 22.45
C GLN A 50 1.19 -9.80 21.18
N ALA A 51 2.03 -9.08 20.42
CA ALA A 51 1.71 -8.59 19.06
C ALA A 51 1.77 -9.71 18.01
N GLY A 52 0.98 -10.77 18.23
CA GLY A 52 0.89 -11.91 17.32
C GLY A 52 0.13 -11.60 16.04
N ARG A 53 0.33 -12.45 15.02
CA ARG A 53 -0.32 -12.32 13.70
C ARG A 53 -1.84 -12.21 13.79
N GLY A 54 -2.49 -13.05 14.60
CA GLY A 54 -3.94 -13.03 14.77
C GLY A 54 -4.49 -11.78 15.48
N LEU A 55 -3.68 -11.08 16.28
CA LEU A 55 -4.09 -9.79 16.84
C LEU A 55 -4.14 -8.72 15.75
N LEU A 56 -3.13 -8.71 14.88
CA LEU A 56 -3.07 -7.79 13.75
C LEU A 56 -4.17 -8.06 12.73
N GLU A 57 -4.41 -9.32 12.34
CA GLU A 57 -5.49 -9.66 11.40
C GLU A 57 -6.85 -9.18 11.93
N ARG A 58 -7.16 -9.45 13.21
CA ARG A 58 -8.40 -8.97 13.84
C ARG A 58 -8.46 -7.44 13.96
N PHE A 59 -7.34 -6.77 14.23
CA PHE A 59 -7.32 -5.30 14.27
C PHE A 59 -7.61 -4.72 12.88
N PHE A 60 -6.97 -5.26 11.84
CA PHE A 60 -7.18 -4.84 10.46
C PHE A 60 -8.62 -5.08 10.02
N GLU A 61 -9.20 -6.22 10.37
CA GLU A 61 -10.61 -6.55 10.11
C GLU A 61 -11.56 -5.57 10.82
N ARG A 62 -11.36 -5.30 12.13
CA ARG A 62 -12.20 -4.35 12.89
C ARG A 62 -12.20 -2.94 12.31
N HIS A 63 -11.05 -2.48 11.82
CA HIS A 63 -10.87 -1.12 11.27
C HIS A 63 -10.99 -1.06 9.75
N SER A 64 -11.44 -2.14 9.10
CA SER A 64 -11.56 -2.23 7.63
C SER A 64 -10.28 -1.82 6.89
N LEU A 65 -9.12 -2.17 7.47
CA LEU A 65 -7.81 -1.88 6.90
C LEU A 65 -7.34 -3.04 6.02
N SER A 66 -6.86 -2.74 4.81
CA SER A 66 -6.21 -3.74 3.96
C SER A 66 -4.87 -4.19 4.57
N LEU A 67 -4.62 -5.50 4.63
CA LEU A 67 -3.30 -6.06 5.02
C LEU A 67 -2.22 -5.79 3.95
N HIS A 68 -2.65 -5.42 2.74
CA HIS A 68 -1.77 -5.10 1.64
C HIS A 68 -0.99 -3.80 1.91
N PRO A 69 0.35 -3.79 1.73
CA PRO A 69 1.08 -2.55 1.60
C PRO A 69 0.59 -1.83 0.34
N ARG A 70 0.19 -0.55 0.45
CA ARG A 70 0.01 0.27 -0.77
C ARG A 70 1.33 0.22 -1.54
N THR A 71 1.21 -0.03 -2.84
CA THR A 71 2.34 0.01 -3.77
C THR A 71 3.08 1.31 -3.55
N THR A 72 4.40 1.19 -3.39
CA THR A 72 5.30 2.31 -3.13
C THR A 72 5.04 3.45 -4.11
N VAL A 73 5.13 4.68 -3.59
CA VAL A 73 5.19 5.94 -4.34
C VAL A 73 5.92 5.75 -5.67
N SER A 74 5.31 6.26 -6.74
CA SER A 74 5.89 6.34 -8.08
C SER A 74 7.38 6.67 -8.01
N GLN A 75 8.18 6.02 -8.86
CA GLN A 75 9.61 6.30 -8.96
C GLN A 75 9.82 7.82 -9.04
N ARG A 76 10.84 8.34 -8.33
CA ARG A 76 11.21 9.76 -8.44
C ARG A 76 11.38 10.09 -9.91
N LEU A 77 10.74 11.17 -10.35
CA LEU A 77 10.81 11.58 -11.74
C LEU A 77 12.27 11.83 -12.14
N PRO A 78 12.73 11.29 -13.28
CA PRO A 78 14.06 11.58 -13.80
C PRO A 78 14.23 13.09 -13.99
N THR A 79 15.44 13.61 -13.75
CA THR A 79 15.76 15.03 -13.97
C THR A 79 15.56 15.46 -15.43
N ASP A 80 15.64 14.52 -16.35
CA ASP A 80 15.47 14.68 -17.79
C ASP A 80 14.08 14.24 -18.30
N LEU A 81 13.07 14.17 -17.43
CA LEU A 81 11.71 13.79 -17.82
C LEU A 81 11.16 14.67 -18.96
N GLU A 82 11.21 15.98 -18.80
CA GLU A 82 10.67 16.95 -19.77
C GLU A 82 11.27 16.78 -21.18
N PRO A 83 12.61 16.75 -21.35
CA PRO A 83 13.19 16.52 -22.68
C PRO A 83 12.87 15.14 -23.24
N GLN A 84 12.81 14.08 -22.42
CA GLN A 84 12.45 12.74 -22.91
C GLN A 84 10.99 12.66 -23.39
N VAL A 85 10.05 13.22 -22.62
CA VAL A 85 8.63 13.27 -22.99
C VAL A 85 8.44 14.07 -24.27
N THR A 86 9.11 15.22 -24.37
CA THR A 86 9.07 16.07 -25.58
C THR A 86 9.60 15.30 -26.79
N PHE A 87 10.76 14.65 -26.66
CA PHE A 87 11.36 13.84 -27.72
C PHE A 87 10.42 12.71 -28.17
N PHE A 88 9.84 11.98 -27.23
CA PHE A 88 8.92 10.88 -27.52
C PHE A 88 7.67 11.36 -28.28
N ILE A 89 7.06 12.46 -27.85
CA ILE A 89 5.87 13.04 -28.51
C ILE A 89 6.22 13.49 -29.93
N MET A 90 7.35 14.20 -30.11
CA MET A 90 7.78 14.66 -31.43
C MET A 90 8.08 13.48 -32.37
N HIS A 91 8.80 12.48 -31.88
CA HIS A 91 9.15 11.28 -32.64
C HIS A 91 7.89 10.51 -33.07
N THR A 92 6.95 10.29 -32.15
CA THR A 92 5.70 9.57 -32.44
C THR A 92 4.84 10.33 -33.46
N ARG A 93 4.77 11.66 -33.36
CA ARG A 93 4.07 12.51 -34.35
C ARG A 93 4.70 12.40 -35.73
N GLN A 94 6.03 12.48 -35.80
CA GLN A 94 6.76 12.35 -37.07
C GLN A 94 6.51 10.98 -37.72
N LEU A 95 6.59 9.91 -36.93
CA LEU A 95 6.35 8.55 -37.40
C LEU A 95 4.92 8.37 -37.91
N ARG A 96 3.93 8.93 -37.20
CA ARG A 96 2.51 8.91 -37.62
C ARG A 96 2.30 9.64 -38.94
N ASN A 97 2.92 10.80 -39.12
CA ASN A 97 2.81 11.59 -40.36
C ASN A 97 3.45 10.88 -41.55
N GLN A 98 4.60 10.22 -41.35
CA GLN A 98 5.31 9.50 -42.41
C GLN A 98 4.60 8.21 -42.83
N LYS A 99 4.10 7.44 -41.86
CA LYS A 99 3.57 6.09 -42.10
C LYS A 99 2.05 6.04 -42.25
N LYS A 100 1.35 7.11 -41.86
CA LYS A 100 -0.11 7.24 -41.93
C LYS A 100 -0.85 6.03 -41.35
N TYR A 101 -0.43 5.59 -40.15
CA TYR A 101 -1.05 4.46 -39.48
C TYR A 101 -2.57 4.67 -39.33
N PRO A 102 -3.41 3.72 -39.76
CA PRO A 102 -4.84 3.79 -39.52
C PRO A 102 -5.13 3.76 -38.02
N LEU A 103 -5.89 4.72 -37.51
CA LEU A 103 -6.16 4.85 -36.07
C LEU A 103 -6.81 3.60 -35.47
N HIS A 104 -7.63 2.89 -36.24
CA HIS A 104 -8.29 1.65 -35.80
C HIS A 104 -7.33 0.47 -35.59
N LEU A 105 -6.06 0.60 -35.97
CA LEU A 105 -5.02 -0.42 -35.75
C LEU A 105 -4.07 -0.06 -34.60
N ILE A 106 -4.31 1.06 -33.89
CA ILE A 106 -3.52 1.46 -32.73
C ILE A 106 -4.28 1.04 -31.47
N GLY A 107 -3.83 -0.05 -30.85
CA GLY A 107 -4.32 -0.50 -29.54
C GLY A 107 -3.40 -0.05 -28.41
N ASN A 108 -3.98 0.35 -27.28
CA ASN A 108 -3.26 0.51 -26.02
C ASN A 108 -3.38 -0.78 -25.20
N MET A 109 -2.33 -1.16 -24.49
CA MET A 109 -2.33 -2.31 -23.60
C MET A 109 -1.51 -1.96 -22.35
N ASP A 110 -2.14 -2.05 -21.19
CA ASP A 110 -1.50 -1.86 -19.89
C ASP A 110 -1.89 -2.99 -18.94
N GLU A 111 -1.01 -3.24 -17.95
CA GLU A 111 -1.29 -4.20 -16.90
C GLU A 111 -1.98 -3.49 -15.74
N THR A 112 -3.22 -3.88 -15.43
CA THR A 112 -3.88 -3.47 -14.20
C THR A 112 -3.73 -4.59 -13.17
N PRO A 113 -3.01 -4.39 -12.06
CA PRO A 113 -2.90 -5.40 -11.03
C PRO A 113 -4.26 -5.58 -10.34
N LEU A 114 -4.84 -6.78 -10.46
CA LEU A 114 -6.02 -7.21 -9.74
C LEU A 114 -5.60 -7.98 -8.49
N TRP A 115 -6.13 -7.60 -7.34
CA TRP A 115 -5.84 -8.24 -6.06
C TRP A 115 -7.12 -8.84 -5.49
N MET A 116 -7.03 -10.10 -5.05
CA MET A 116 -8.07 -10.73 -4.24
C MET A 116 -7.66 -10.62 -2.76
N ASP A 117 -8.49 -9.97 -1.95
CA ASP A 117 -8.33 -10.02 -0.49
C ASP A 117 -8.82 -11.38 0.00
N LEU A 118 -7.87 -12.31 0.18
CA LEU A 118 -8.15 -13.61 0.76
C LEU A 118 -8.38 -13.44 2.27
N PRO A 119 -9.56 -13.83 2.81
CA PRO A 119 -9.70 -13.96 4.26
C PRO A 119 -8.75 -15.06 4.74
N GLY A 120 -7.90 -14.72 5.71
CA GLY A 120 -6.99 -15.64 6.37
C GLY A 120 -7.67 -16.40 7.49
#